data_AF-A0A7S3UNK3-F1
#
_entry.id   AF-A0A7S3UNK3-F1
#
_cell.length_a   1.000
_cell.length_b   1.000
_cell.length_c   1.000
_cell.angle_alpha   90.00
_cell.angle_beta   90.00
_cell.angle_gamma   90.00
#
_symmetry.space_group_name_H-M   'P 1'
#
loop_
_entity.id
_entity.type
_entity.pdbx_description
1 polymer ?
#
loop_
_entity_poly.entity_id
_entity_poly.type
_entity_poly.pdbx_seq_one_letter_code
_entity_poly.pdbx_strand_id
1 'polypeptide(L)'
;TAINIGYSCSLLTPEAELLRLCAEDAADKGGMAKGPSGLPEEPDMQWKLEELRSELAHAPPGRTFALVVDTGALQALQDYGLEDQFLELCHACRSVVCARVSP
;
A
#
# COMPACT_ATOMS: atom_id res chain seq x y z
N THR A 1 0.30 -4.94 14.57
CA THR A 1 0.06 -3.90 15.61
C THR A 1 -0.57 -2.64 15.05
N ALA A 2 0.04 -1.97 14.07
CA ALA A 2 -0.46 -0.70 13.54
C ALA A 2 -1.93 -0.75 13.08
N ILE A 3 -2.34 -1.84 12.40
CA ILE A 3 -3.73 -2.06 11.98
C ILE A 3 -4.69 -2.12 13.18
N ASN A 4 -4.35 -2.89 14.22
CA ASN A 4 -5.21 -3.00 15.41
C ASN A 4 -5.37 -1.65 16.12
N ILE A 5 -4.28 -0.88 16.24
CA ILE A 5 -4.33 0.48 16.78
C ILE A 5 -5.16 1.39 15.87
N GLY A 6 -5.04 1.26 14.55
CA GLY A 6 -5.84 1.97 13.58
C GLY A 6 -7.34 1.76 13.78
N TYR A 7 -7.78 0.52 14.03
CA TYR A 7 -9.17 0.22 14.37
C TYR A 7 -9.57 0.78 15.74
N SER A 8 -8.72 0.63 16.77
CA SER A 8 -9.00 1.16 18.11
C SER A 8 -9.14 2.69 18.14
N CYS A 9 -8.44 3.40 17.27
CA CYS A 9 -8.51 4.86 17.14
C CYS A 9 -9.52 5.33 16.09
N SER A 10 -10.32 4.43 15.50
CA SER A 10 -11.28 4.73 14.42
C SER A 10 -10.65 5.37 13.17
N LEU A 11 -9.32 5.21 12.99
CA LEU A 11 -8.60 5.59 11.77
C LEU A 11 -8.89 4.59 10.64
N LEU A 12 -9.02 3.31 10.99
CA LEU A 12 -9.51 2.24 10.13
C LEU A 12 -10.93 1.90 10.57
N THR A 13 -11.83 1.70 9.59
CA THR A 13 -13.21 1.30 9.85
C THR A 13 -13.51 -0.04 9.14
N PRO A 14 -14.37 -0.90 9.70
CA PRO A 14 -14.71 -2.18 9.07
C PRO A 14 -15.34 -2.03 7.67
N GLU A 15 -15.95 -0.88 7.39
CA GLU A 15 -16.57 -0.55 6.10
C GLU A 15 -15.55 -0.11 5.05
N ALA A 16 -14.34 0.28 5.48
CA ALA A 16 -13.27 0.65 4.57
C ALA A 16 -12.53 -0.61 4.09
N GLU A 17 -12.30 -0.69 2.79
CA GLU A 17 -11.48 -1.73 2.18
C GLU A 17 -9.99 -1.45 2.42
N LEU A 18 -9.25 -2.48 2.83
CA LEU A 18 -7.84 -2.37 3.15
C LEU A 18 -6.99 -2.71 1.93
N LEU A 19 -6.34 -1.68 1.37
CA LEU A 19 -5.32 -1.82 0.34
C LEU A 19 -3.97 -2.08 1.00
N ARG A 20 -3.20 -3.02 0.45
CA ARG A 20 -1.89 -3.41 1.00
C ARG A 20 -0.79 -3.19 -0.03
N LEU A 21 0.22 -2.45 0.38
CA LEU A 21 1.44 -2.24 -0.36
C LEU A 21 2.61 -2.64 0.55
N CYS A 22 2.88 -3.94 0.66
CA CYS A 22 3.95 -4.46 1.51
C CYS A 22 4.93 -5.32 0.70
N ALA A 23 6.22 -5.16 0.96
CA ALA A 23 7.28 -5.94 0.30
C ALA A 23 7.32 -7.42 0.72
N GLU A 24 6.63 -7.79 1.80
CA GLU A 24 6.64 -9.14 2.39
C GLU A 24 5.35 -9.94 2.15
N ASP A 25 4.40 -9.44 1.37
CA ASP A 25 3.12 -10.11 1.11
C ASP A 25 3.32 -11.30 0.15
N ALA A 26 3.97 -12.36 0.63
CA ALA A 26 4.17 -13.63 -0.07
C ALA A 26 2.94 -14.55 -0.03
N ALA A 27 1.88 -14.16 0.69
CA ALA A 27 0.71 -15.00 0.95
C ALA A 27 -0.47 -14.78 -0.01
N ASP A 28 -0.50 -13.66 -0.74
CA ASP A 28 -1.48 -13.43 -1.79
C ASP A 28 -0.87 -13.73 -3.17
N LYS A 29 -1.69 -14.16 -4.12
CA LYS A 29 -1.29 -14.68 -5.44
C LYS A 29 -0.62 -13.65 -6.39
N GLY A 30 -0.15 -12.52 -5.86
CA GLY A 30 0.56 -11.44 -6.54
C GLY A 30 1.74 -10.90 -5.72
N GLY A 31 2.45 -11.78 -5.00
CA GLY A 31 3.64 -11.40 -4.24
C GLY A 31 4.72 -10.82 -5.15
N MET A 32 5.31 -9.70 -4.71
CA MET A 32 6.37 -9.01 -5.45
C MET A 32 7.67 -9.81 -5.38
N ALA A 33 8.35 -10.00 -6.51
CA ALA A 33 9.64 -10.64 -6.50
C ALA A 33 10.65 -9.73 -5.78
N LYS A 34 11.42 -10.32 -4.87
CA LYS A 34 12.49 -9.61 -4.18
C LYS A 34 13.73 -9.62 -5.07
N GLY A 35 14.26 -8.44 -5.32
CA GLY A 35 15.53 -8.23 -5.97
C GLY A 35 16.74 -8.64 -5.13
N PRO A 36 17.95 -8.50 -5.67
CA PRO A 36 19.20 -8.80 -4.95
C PRO A 36 19.41 -7.92 -3.71
N SER A 37 18.75 -6.75 -3.65
CA SER A 37 18.72 -5.85 -2.48
C SER A 37 17.75 -6.28 -1.38
N GLY A 38 16.91 -7.29 -1.63
CA GLY A 38 15.83 -7.70 -0.73
C GLY A 38 14.57 -6.80 -0.80
N LEU A 39 14.59 -5.76 -1.63
CA LEU A 39 13.44 -4.91 -1.94
C LEU A 39 12.64 -5.47 -3.13
N PRO A 40 11.37 -5.10 -3.29
CA PRO A 40 10.62 -5.38 -4.50
C PRO A 40 11.31 -4.78 -5.73
N GLU A 41 11.28 -5.48 -6.86
CA GLU A 41 11.79 -4.93 -8.14
C GLU A 41 10.87 -3.81 -8.68
N GLU A 42 11.44 -2.87 -9.43
CA GLU A 42 10.72 -1.75 -10.05
C GLU A 42 9.46 -2.16 -10.84
N PRO A 43 9.51 -3.13 -11.78
CA PRO A 43 8.34 -3.53 -12.55
C PRO A 43 7.21 -4.11 -11.68
N ASP A 44 7.55 -4.84 -10.62
CA ASP A 44 6.56 -5.38 -9.70
C ASP A 44 5.92 -4.25 -8.88
N MET A 45 6.69 -3.24 -8.50
CA MET A 45 6.19 -2.05 -7.80
C MET A 45 5.24 -1.24 -8.67
N GLN A 46 5.61 -0.99 -9.93
CA GLN A 46 4.74 -0.30 -10.88
C GLN A 46 3.45 -1.08 -11.15
N TRP A 47 3.57 -2.40 -11.34
CA TRP A 47 2.40 -3.27 -11.51
C TRP A 47 1.46 -3.19 -10.30
N LYS A 48 2.01 -3.28 -9.08
CA LYS A 48 1.21 -3.24 -7.85
C LYS A 48 0.53 -1.89 -7.65
N LEU A 49 1.21 -0.79 -7.93
CA LEU A 49 0.62 0.55 -7.88
C LEU A 49 -0.55 0.70 -8.86
N GLU A 50 -0.38 0.22 -10.10
CA GLU A 50 -1.44 0.29 -11.11
C GLU A 50 -2.62 -0.62 -10.78
N GLU A 51 -2.38 -1.81 -10.20
CA GLU A 51 -3.44 -2.70 -9.68
C GLU A 51 -4.29 -1.97 -8.63
N LEU A 52 -3.64 -1.38 -7.61
CA LEU A 52 -4.33 -0.64 -6.55
C LEU A 52 -5.07 0.59 -7.10
N ARG A 53 -4.49 1.27 -8.09
CA ARG A 53 -5.12 2.41 -8.75
C ARG A 53 -6.37 1.99 -9.53
N SER A 54 -6.30 0.85 -10.22
CA SER A 54 -7.44 0.29 -10.94
C SER A 54 -8.56 -0.14 -9.99
N GLU A 55 -8.23 -0.73 -8.84
CA GLU A 55 -9.21 -1.05 -7.79
C GLU A 55 -9.95 0.20 -7.29
N LEU A 56 -9.21 1.29 -7.04
CA LEU A 56 -9.78 2.58 -6.65
C LEU A 56 -10.67 3.17 -7.76
N ALA A 57 -10.24 3.10 -9.02
CA ALA A 57 -10.97 3.67 -10.15
C ALA A 57 -12.29 2.94 -10.45
N HIS A 58 -12.33 1.62 -10.24
CA HIS A 58 -13.53 0.80 -10.47
C HIS A 58 -14.42 0.66 -9.24
N ALA A 59 -14.10 1.36 -8.15
CA ALA A 59 -14.86 1.29 -6.92
C ALA A 59 -16.27 1.88 -7.09
N PRO A 60 -17.32 1.20 -6.58
CA PRO A 60 -18.66 1.77 -6.56
C PRO A 60 -18.70 3.04 -5.69
N PRO A 61 -19.59 4.00 -6.00
CA PRO A 61 -19.68 5.25 -5.25
C PRO A 61 -20.03 4.98 -3.78
N GLY A 62 -19.33 5.65 -2.88
CA GLY A 62 -19.48 5.49 -1.43
C GLY A 62 -18.59 4.42 -0.81
N ARG A 63 -17.82 3.66 -1.60
CA ARG A 63 -16.77 2.79 -1.07
C ARG A 63 -15.61 3.63 -0.55
N THR A 64 -15.06 3.23 0.59
CA THR A 64 -13.93 3.91 1.23
C THR A 64 -12.76 2.96 1.35
N PHE A 65 -11.55 3.50 1.24
CA PHE A 65 -10.32 2.71 1.24
C PHE A 65 -9.37 3.21 2.31
N ALA A 66 -8.58 2.30 2.84
CA ALA A 66 -7.46 2.60 3.71
C ALA A 66 -6.21 1.87 3.21
N LEU A 67 -5.09 2.58 3.12
CA LEU A 67 -3.84 2.04 2.62
C LEU A 67 -2.94 1.62 3.78
N VAL A 68 -2.39 0.42 3.73
CA VAL A 68 -1.33 -0.04 4.62
C VAL A 68 -0.06 -0.22 3.80
N VAL A 69 1.01 0.44 4.21
CA VAL A 69 2.32 0.39 3.54
C VAL A 69 3.41 0.03 4.54
N ASP A 70 4.40 -0.76 4.11
CA ASP A 70 5.57 -1.07 4.93
C ASP A 70 6.84 -0.38 4.43
N THR A 71 7.90 -0.46 5.23
CA THR A 71 9.18 0.21 4.94
C THR A 71 9.86 -0.31 3.69
N GLY A 72 9.76 -1.61 3.40
CA GLY A 72 10.34 -2.18 2.19
C GLY A 72 9.67 -1.63 0.94
N ALA A 73 8.34 -1.52 0.94
CA ALA A 73 7.62 -0.90 -0.15
C ALA A 73 7.93 0.61 -0.25
N LEU A 74 7.93 1.33 0.88
CA LEU A 74 8.21 2.77 0.90
C LEU A 74 9.62 3.09 0.39
N GLN A 75 10.62 2.26 0.74
CA GLN A 75 11.98 2.41 0.26
C GLN A 75 12.07 2.17 -1.25
N ALA A 76 11.44 1.10 -1.76
CA ALA A 76 11.40 0.84 -3.20
C ALA A 76 10.71 1.97 -3.97
N LEU A 77 9.62 2.55 -3.45
CA LEU A 77 8.96 3.69 -4.08
C LEU A 77 9.91 4.89 -4.23
N GLN A 78 10.74 5.16 -3.22
CA GLN A 78 11.74 6.25 -3.26
C GLN A 78 12.90 5.91 -4.20
N ASP A 79 13.41 4.69 -4.14
CA ASP A 79 14.54 4.24 -4.98
C ASP A 79 14.18 4.29 -6.48
N TYR A 80 12.92 4.07 -6.83
CA TYR A 80 12.43 4.04 -8.21
C TYR A 80 11.72 5.32 -8.67
N GLY A 81 11.64 6.37 -7.84
CA GLY A 81 11.00 7.63 -8.24
C GLY A 81 9.49 7.52 -8.47
N LEU A 82 8.80 6.69 -7.67
CA LEU A 82 7.36 6.40 -7.78
C LEU A 82 6.51 7.17 -6.75
N GLU A 83 7.05 8.22 -6.15
CA GLU A 83 6.41 8.98 -5.07
C GLU A 83 5.11 9.66 -5.52
N ASP A 84 5.08 10.19 -6.75
CA ASP A 84 3.88 10.84 -7.29
C ASP A 84 2.71 9.87 -7.40
N GLN A 85 2.96 8.64 -7.87
CA GLN A 85 1.94 7.59 -7.98
C GLN A 85 1.47 7.14 -6.60
N PHE A 86 2.40 7.01 -5.65
CA PHE A 86 2.07 6.70 -4.27
C PHE A 86 1.21 7.80 -3.62
N LEU A 87 1.54 9.08 -3.85
CA LEU A 87 0.76 10.22 -3.36
C LEU A 87 -0.66 10.24 -3.94
N GLU A 88 -0.84 9.90 -5.22
CA GLU A 88 -2.17 9.74 -5.82
C GLU A 88 -3.01 8.68 -5.08
N LEU A 89 -2.42 7.52 -4.79
CA LEU A 89 -3.09 6.47 -4.00
C LEU A 89 -3.44 6.94 -2.59
N CYS A 90 -2.50 7.62 -1.92
CA CYS A 90 -2.73 8.17 -0.59
C CYS A 90 -3.89 9.18 -0.59
N HIS A 91 -3.98 10.03 -1.61
CA HIS A 91 -5.04 11.04 -1.72
C HIS A 91 -6.43 10.42 -1.91
N ALA A 92 -6.52 9.28 -2.60
CA ALA A 92 -7.77 8.55 -2.80
C ALA A 92 -8.23 7.75 -1.56
N CYS A 93 -7.33 7.51 -0.60
CA CYS A 93 -7.62 6.77 0.61
C CYS A 93 -8.10 7.68 1.75
N ARG A 94 -9.03 7.19 2.56
CA ARG A 94 -9.49 7.87 3.78
C ARG A 94 -8.40 7.95 4.85
N SER A 95 -7.56 6.92 4.92
CA SER A 95 -6.45 6.84 5.86
C SER A 95 -5.30 6.04 5.27
N VAL A 96 -4.09 6.37 5.72
CA VAL A 96 -2.86 5.70 5.34
C VAL A 96 -2.12 5.32 6.61
N VAL A 97 -1.71 4.06 6.71
CA VAL A 97 -1.00 3.50 7.87
C VAL A 97 0.35 2.98 7.40
N CYS A 98 1.39 3.75 7.69
CA CYS A 98 2.77 3.30 7.46
C CYS A 98 3.23 2.45 8.65
N ALA A 99 3.59 1.19 8.40
CA ALA A 99 4.03 0.25 9.41
C ALA A 99 5.53 -0.04 9.27
N ARG A 100 6.20 -0.30 10.41
CA ARG A 100 7.63 -0.66 10.50
C ARG A 100 8.62 0.42 10.05
N VAL A 101 8.16 1.66 9.85
CA VAL A 101 8.95 2.79 9.31
C VAL A 101 10.17 3.11 10.18
N SER A 102 11.33 3.26 9.56
CA SER A 102 12.52 3.81 10.21
C SER A 102 12.33 5.32 10.48
N PRO A 103 12.90 5.87 11.58
CA PRO A 103 12.94 7.32 11.80
C PRO A 103 13.60 8.07 10.63
#